data_AF-A0A8J3RJR2-F1
#
_entry.id   AF-A0A8J3RJR2-F1
#
_cell.length_a   1.000
_cell.length_b   1.000
_cell.length_c   1.000
_cell.angle_alpha   90.00
_cell.angle_beta   90.00
_cell.angle_gamma   90.00
#
_symmetry.space_group_name_H-M   'P 1'
#
loop_
_entity.id
_entity.type
_entity.pdbx_description
1 polymer ?
#
loop_
_entity_poly.entity_id
_entity_poly.type
_entity_poly.pdbx_seq_one_letter_code
_entity_poly.pdbx_strand_id
1 'polypeptide(L)'
;MAFWKIIFGLLLRRAVGPPLVALSVAVGTLVFFLVPATYSSSAFMVLTTSAKGWTLSQDPTKPNGLSNPLLQFNDGLKTTATILIQSVGAPDVLAELGVKEDGAAEVTVDDGRTNPDILDISGPYIYVHVTSPSAAEARTIVGKVQKRVNDELMKWQKELGAPPVTYITVADVVPPSAPEASYSDKVQLAGVATVLSFVGTFSIVYARTRRRALAARRPLPEPVLWEPEAAGEAAAGEPERRELLRIGREPGSPGKQEQPESRPAPREPARKVPVGEEQPRETAEQKTTARPEPVRHEAARQEKPQQPRESPKEDPKKEDPKEESPVVVVLDDDDTQVFMAVKSYEIPRNRPPGNGDEPAHAGKEGKNWQG
;
A
#
# COMPACT_ATOMS: atom_id res chain seq x y z
N MET A 1 -7.68 -27.76 -25.43
CA MET A 1 -7.02 -27.64 -26.76
C MET A 1 -7.92 -27.07 -27.86
N ALA A 2 -9.16 -27.56 -28.07
CA ALA A 2 -10.03 -27.11 -29.18
C ALA A 2 -10.48 -25.63 -29.08
N PHE A 3 -10.72 -25.13 -27.85
CA PHE A 3 -11.12 -23.75 -27.59
C PHE A 3 -10.10 -22.71 -28.12
N TRP A 4 -8.82 -22.89 -27.79
CA TRP A 4 -7.74 -22.01 -28.25
C TRP A 4 -7.61 -22.00 -29.78
N LYS A 5 -7.76 -23.15 -30.44
CA LYS A 5 -7.73 -23.23 -31.92
C LYS A 5 -8.87 -22.46 -32.57
N ILE A 6 -10.06 -22.45 -31.96
CA ILE A 6 -11.21 -21.68 -32.46
C ILE A 6 -10.97 -20.19 -32.27
N ILE A 7 -10.43 -19.77 -31.12
CA ILE A 7 -10.08 -18.36 -30.86
C ILE A 7 -9.03 -17.88 -31.85
N PHE A 8 -7.90 -18.59 -31.99
CA PHE A 8 -6.84 -18.21 -32.93
C PHE A 8 -7.34 -18.25 -34.39
N GLY A 9 -8.16 -19.23 -34.77
CA GLY A 9 -8.75 -19.30 -36.11
C GLY A 9 -9.69 -18.13 -36.42
N LEU A 10 -10.43 -17.63 -35.42
CA LEU A 10 -11.30 -16.46 -35.58
C LEU A 10 -10.50 -15.15 -35.57
N LEU A 11 -9.45 -15.08 -34.74
CA LEU A 11 -8.55 -13.94 -34.62
C LEU A 11 -7.73 -13.73 -35.91
N LEU A 12 -7.27 -14.82 -36.55
CA LEU A 12 -6.53 -14.75 -37.82
C LEU A 12 -7.43 -14.48 -39.04
N ARG A 13 -8.76 -14.50 -38.87
CA ARG A 13 -9.67 -14.19 -39.98
C ARG A 13 -9.59 -12.70 -40.30
N ARG A 14 -8.85 -12.38 -41.36
CA ARG A 14 -8.53 -11.01 -41.83
C ARG A 14 -9.72 -10.04 -41.86
N ALA A 15 -10.93 -10.54 -42.12
CA ALA A 15 -12.14 -9.72 -42.20
C ALA A 15 -12.80 -9.38 -40.85
N VAL A 16 -12.50 -10.11 -39.77
CA VAL A 16 -13.23 -10.00 -38.49
C VAL A 16 -12.29 -9.77 -37.31
N GLY A 17 -11.15 -10.46 -37.25
CA GLY A 17 -10.21 -10.33 -36.13
C GLY A 17 -9.62 -8.91 -36.00
N PRO A 18 -8.92 -8.39 -37.02
CA PRO A 18 -8.31 -7.07 -36.97
C PRO A 18 -9.25 -5.91 -36.60
N PRO A 19 -10.46 -5.76 -37.18
CA PRO A 19 -11.34 -4.65 -36.82
C PRO A 19 -11.88 -4.75 -35.39
N LEU A 20 -12.10 -5.96 -34.87
CA LEU A 20 -12.53 -6.13 -33.47
C LEU A 20 -11.42 -5.79 -32.49
N VAL A 21 -10.20 -6.26 -32.75
CA VAL A 21 -9.03 -5.89 -31.93
C VAL A 21 -8.83 -4.38 -31.96
N ALA A 22 -8.90 -3.75 -33.15
CA ALA A 22 -8.79 -2.31 -33.29
C ALA A 22 -9.88 -1.56 -32.50
N LEU A 23 -11.13 -2.04 -32.54
CA LEU A 23 -12.22 -1.47 -31.75
C LEU A 23 -11.97 -1.59 -30.25
N SER A 24 -11.49 -2.74 -29.77
CA SER A 24 -11.17 -2.94 -28.35
C SER A 24 -10.05 -2.03 -27.88
N VAL A 25 -8.99 -1.89 -28.69
CA VAL A 25 -7.90 -0.95 -28.42
C VAL A 25 -8.42 0.49 -28.42
N ALA A 26 -9.26 0.87 -29.39
CA ALA A 26 -9.84 2.21 -29.45
C ALA A 26 -10.68 2.54 -28.19
N VAL A 27 -11.47 1.57 -27.69
CA VAL A 27 -12.21 1.73 -26.43
C VAL A 27 -11.25 1.88 -25.24
N GLY A 28 -10.19 1.07 -25.16
CA GLY A 28 -9.16 1.19 -24.13
C GLY A 28 -8.46 2.55 -24.14
N THR A 29 -8.06 3.01 -25.33
CA THR A 29 -7.46 4.33 -25.54
C THR A 29 -8.42 5.44 -25.13
N LEU A 30 -9.71 5.34 -25.48
CA LEU A 30 -10.72 6.31 -25.07
C LEU A 30 -10.82 6.37 -23.54
N VAL A 31 -10.92 5.23 -22.86
CA VAL A 31 -10.96 5.18 -21.38
C VAL A 31 -9.70 5.79 -20.78
N PHE A 32 -8.52 5.52 -21.34
CA PHE A 32 -7.26 6.11 -20.87
C PHE A 32 -7.28 7.65 -20.89
N PHE A 33 -7.89 8.26 -21.90
CA PHE A 33 -8.04 9.73 -21.98
C PHE A 33 -9.15 10.28 -21.09
N LEU A 34 -10.19 9.49 -20.79
CA LEU A 34 -11.31 9.91 -19.94
C LEU A 34 -10.98 9.84 -18.45
N VAL A 35 -10.12 8.93 -18.01
CA VAL A 35 -9.74 8.80 -16.60
C VAL A 35 -8.83 9.97 -16.21
N PRO A 36 -9.10 10.70 -15.10
CA PRO A 36 -8.25 11.80 -14.65
C PRO A 36 -6.88 11.32 -14.15
N ALA A 37 -5.85 12.15 -14.29
CA ALA A 37 -4.53 11.86 -13.70
C ALA A 37 -4.61 11.95 -12.19
N THR A 38 -4.06 10.95 -11.51
CA THR A 38 -3.83 10.96 -10.07
C THR A 38 -2.39 11.36 -9.82
N TYR A 39 -2.16 12.11 -8.76
CA TYR A 39 -0.85 12.54 -8.32
C TYR A 39 -0.60 11.94 -6.94
N SER A 40 0.58 11.39 -6.73
CA SER A 40 1.04 10.92 -5.44
C SER A 40 2.08 11.87 -4.86
N SER A 41 2.00 12.10 -3.55
CA SER A 41 3.05 12.77 -2.78
C SER A 41 3.25 11.99 -1.50
N SER A 42 4.50 11.90 -1.05
CA SER A 42 4.88 11.09 0.09
C SER A 42 5.88 11.82 0.98
N ALA A 43 5.91 11.46 2.26
CA ALA A 43 6.91 11.89 3.21
C ALA A 43 7.33 10.73 4.10
N PHE A 44 8.59 10.71 4.49
CA PHE A 44 9.14 9.69 5.38
C PHE A 44 9.79 10.35 6.59
N MET A 45 9.28 10.01 7.77
CA MET A 45 9.71 10.55 9.04
C MET A 45 10.23 9.44 9.95
N VAL A 46 11.14 9.79 10.84
CA VAL A 46 11.65 8.89 11.88
C VAL A 46 11.54 9.56 13.24
N LEU A 47 11.09 8.80 14.24
CA LEU A 47 11.15 9.26 15.63
C LEU A 47 12.55 9.06 16.19
N THR A 48 13.06 10.12 16.80
CA THR A 48 14.40 10.15 17.39
C THR A 48 14.31 10.60 18.84
N THR A 49 15.20 10.08 19.68
CA THR A 49 15.37 10.61 21.03
C THR A 49 16.09 11.95 20.99
N SER A 50 15.82 12.81 21.97
CA SER A 50 16.60 14.03 22.20
C SER A 50 18.09 13.70 22.29
N ALA A 51 18.93 14.58 21.72
CA ALA A 51 20.40 14.47 21.80
C ALA A 51 20.94 14.41 23.25
N LYS A 52 20.15 14.88 24.23
CA LYS A 52 20.51 14.85 25.66
C LYS A 52 20.25 13.49 26.33
N GLY A 53 19.61 12.55 25.63
CA GLY A 53 19.29 11.21 26.13
C GLY A 53 17.89 11.07 26.72
N TRP A 54 17.65 9.94 27.39
CA TRP A 54 16.33 9.50 27.87
C TRP A 54 16.00 9.94 29.31
N THR A 55 17.01 10.28 30.12
CA THR A 55 16.85 10.79 31.50
C THR A 55 17.31 12.23 31.65
N LEU A 56 16.67 12.97 32.56
CA LEU A 56 17.14 14.29 32.99
C LEU A 56 18.45 14.22 33.80
N SER A 57 18.67 13.12 34.52
CA SER A 57 19.84 12.91 35.38
C SER A 57 20.71 11.79 34.80
N GLN A 58 21.94 12.12 34.41
CA GLN A 58 22.97 11.14 34.01
C GLN A 58 23.78 10.62 35.20
N ASP A 59 23.40 11.01 36.42
CA ASP A 59 24.11 10.63 37.65
C ASP A 59 23.86 9.14 37.97
N PRO A 60 24.91 8.28 37.94
CA PRO A 60 24.78 6.85 38.23
C PRO A 60 24.36 6.56 39.67
N THR A 61 24.44 7.55 40.57
CA THR A 61 24.05 7.40 41.98
C THR A 61 22.57 7.66 42.23
N LYS A 62 21.81 8.17 41.24
CA LYS A 62 20.37 8.45 41.35
C LYS A 62 19.60 7.72 40.24
N PRO A 63 19.27 6.43 40.44
CA PRO A 63 18.77 5.55 39.38
C PRO A 63 17.37 5.92 38.82
N ASN A 64 16.61 6.80 39.47
CA ASN A 64 15.23 7.11 39.07
C ASN A 64 15.07 8.60 38.69
N GLY A 65 15.85 9.04 37.70
CA GLY A 65 15.67 10.37 37.11
C GLY A 65 14.32 10.48 36.40
N LEU A 66 13.74 11.69 36.40
CA LEU A 66 12.56 12.01 35.61
C LEU A 66 12.87 11.73 34.12
N SER A 67 12.21 10.73 33.54
CA SER A 67 12.41 10.27 32.16
C SER A 67 11.12 10.43 31.37
N ASN A 68 11.21 10.39 30.04
CA ASN A 68 10.03 10.45 29.19
C ASN A 68 9.23 9.13 29.32
N PRO A 69 7.96 9.15 29.77
CA PRO A 69 7.17 7.93 29.90
C PRO A 69 7.04 7.13 28.60
N LEU A 70 7.05 7.81 27.44
CA LEU A 70 6.98 7.17 26.12
C LEU A 70 8.23 6.34 25.78
N LEU A 71 9.36 6.62 26.43
CA LEU A 71 10.62 5.88 26.24
C LEU A 71 10.79 4.71 27.21
N GLN A 72 9.90 4.55 28.20
CA GLN A 72 9.99 3.47 29.19
C GLN A 72 9.49 2.13 28.68
N PHE A 73 8.70 2.13 27.60
CA PHE A 73 8.25 0.90 26.97
C PHE A 73 9.42 0.23 26.24
N ASN A 74 9.46 -1.11 26.27
CA ASN A 74 10.35 -1.86 25.40
C ASN A 74 9.95 -1.54 23.95
N ASP A 75 10.91 -1.14 23.12
CA ASP A 75 10.64 -0.53 21.80
C ASP A 75 9.76 0.73 21.86
N GLY A 76 9.96 1.59 22.87
CA GLY A 76 9.11 2.75 23.13
C GLY A 76 8.95 3.71 21.95
N LEU A 77 10.00 3.92 21.15
CA LEU A 77 9.89 4.70 19.92
C LEU A 77 8.99 4.04 18.87
N LYS A 78 9.08 2.72 18.69
CA LYS A 78 8.27 1.98 17.71
C LYS A 78 6.81 1.95 18.15
N THR A 79 6.56 1.69 19.43
CA THR A 79 5.23 1.74 20.02
C THR A 79 4.63 3.14 19.86
N THR A 80 5.40 4.19 20.16
CA THR A 80 4.96 5.58 19.98
C THR A 80 4.64 5.89 18.52
N ALA A 81 5.47 5.45 17.57
CA ALA A 81 5.22 5.61 16.14
C ALA A 81 3.91 4.93 15.73
N THR A 82 3.67 3.68 16.15
CA THR A 82 2.42 2.96 15.86
C THR A 82 1.19 3.69 16.41
N ILE A 83 1.26 4.21 17.64
CA ILE A 83 0.15 4.95 18.24
C ILE A 83 -0.09 6.26 17.45
N LEU A 84 0.97 6.98 17.04
CA LEU A 84 0.85 8.18 16.21
C LEU A 84 0.27 7.88 14.82
N ILE A 85 0.72 6.79 14.18
CA ILE A 85 0.17 6.33 12.89
C ILE A 85 -1.33 6.08 13.03
N GLN A 86 -1.74 5.36 14.07
CA GLN A 86 -3.15 5.03 14.31
C GLN A 86 -3.99 6.26 14.66
N SER A 87 -3.45 7.22 15.41
CA SER A 87 -4.18 8.43 15.81
C SER A 87 -4.33 9.42 14.65
N VAL A 88 -3.26 9.65 13.89
CA VAL A 88 -3.27 10.59 12.76
C VAL A 88 -3.96 10.00 11.53
N GLY A 89 -3.92 8.68 11.36
CA GLY A 89 -4.66 7.96 10.32
C GLY A 89 -6.14 7.77 10.62
N ALA A 90 -6.65 8.23 11.76
CA ALA A 90 -8.07 8.15 12.08
C ALA A 90 -8.90 9.02 11.11
N PRO A 91 -10.08 8.55 10.65
CA PRO A 91 -10.88 9.25 9.64
C PRO A 91 -11.29 10.66 10.09
N ASP A 92 -11.64 10.82 11.37
CA ASP A 92 -11.99 12.13 11.96
C ASP A 92 -10.82 13.13 11.87
N VAL A 93 -9.60 12.67 12.15
CA VAL A 93 -8.40 13.52 12.07
C VAL A 93 -8.08 13.85 10.62
N LEU A 94 -8.20 12.89 9.70
CA LEU A 94 -8.01 13.14 8.28
C LEU A 94 -9.05 14.14 7.73
N ALA A 95 -10.29 14.07 8.22
CA ALA A 95 -11.35 15.03 7.89
C ALA A 95 -11.00 16.45 8.34
N GLU A 96 -10.46 16.62 9.55
CA GLU A 96 -9.94 17.92 10.03
C GLU A 96 -8.83 18.49 9.13
N LEU A 97 -8.02 17.63 8.51
CA LEU A 97 -6.93 18.03 7.62
C LEU A 97 -7.41 18.37 6.20
N GLY A 98 -8.69 18.10 5.89
CA GLY A 98 -9.35 18.39 4.63
C GLY A 98 -9.57 17.18 3.72
N VAL A 99 -9.33 15.96 4.22
CA VAL A 99 -9.61 14.72 3.51
C VAL A 99 -11.09 14.38 3.72
N LYS A 100 -11.91 14.55 2.69
CA LYS A 100 -13.33 14.16 2.78
C LYS A 100 -13.45 12.64 2.65
N GLU A 101 -14.37 12.02 3.37
CA GLU A 101 -14.62 10.57 3.28
C GLU A 101 -14.96 10.12 1.86
N ASP A 102 -15.78 10.90 1.15
CA ASP A 102 -16.10 10.71 -0.28
C ASP A 102 -15.23 11.61 -1.19
N GLY A 103 -14.09 12.05 -0.66
CA GLY A 103 -13.15 12.92 -1.37
C GLY A 103 -12.41 12.19 -2.47
N ALA A 104 -11.87 12.95 -3.42
CA ALA A 104 -10.99 12.38 -4.44
C ALA A 104 -9.56 12.14 -3.92
N ALA A 105 -9.24 12.63 -2.72
CA ALA A 105 -7.94 12.44 -2.09
C ALA A 105 -7.97 11.26 -1.13
N GLU A 106 -7.02 10.34 -1.25
CA GLU A 106 -6.83 9.20 -0.37
C GLU A 106 -5.51 9.35 0.38
N VAL A 107 -5.53 9.05 1.68
CA VAL A 107 -4.37 9.20 2.57
C VAL A 107 -4.10 7.87 3.25
N THR A 108 -2.87 7.41 3.16
CA THR A 108 -2.36 6.24 3.86
C THR A 108 -1.23 6.68 4.79
N VAL A 109 -1.35 6.32 6.06
CA VAL A 109 -0.30 6.54 7.07
C VAL A 109 0.10 5.17 7.60
N ASP A 110 1.37 4.80 7.48
CA ASP A 110 1.88 3.50 7.90
C ASP A 110 3.35 3.57 8.35
N ASP A 111 3.97 2.43 8.63
CA ASP A 111 5.35 2.30 9.11
C ASP A 111 6.39 2.16 7.97
N GLY A 112 5.97 2.33 6.71
CA GLY A 112 6.78 2.24 5.51
C GLY A 112 6.77 0.86 4.84
N ARG A 113 6.13 -0.15 5.44
CA ARG A 113 6.16 -1.55 4.92
C ARG A 113 5.33 -1.76 3.65
N THR A 114 4.47 -0.81 3.32
CA THR A 114 3.67 -0.81 2.08
C THR A 114 4.47 -0.33 0.88
N ASN A 115 5.61 0.35 1.10
CA ASN A 115 6.43 0.90 0.05
C ASN A 115 7.56 -0.07 -0.32
N PRO A 116 7.58 -0.63 -1.55
CA PRO A 116 8.63 -1.56 -1.99
C PRO A 116 10.01 -0.91 -2.14
N ASP A 117 10.07 0.42 -2.25
CA ASP A 117 11.33 1.17 -2.40
C ASP A 117 12.03 1.40 -1.05
N ILE A 118 11.30 1.21 0.05
CA ILE A 118 11.87 1.27 1.39
C ILE A 118 12.32 -0.15 1.73
N LEU A 119 13.62 -0.33 1.95
CA LEU A 119 14.18 -1.59 2.47
C LEU A 119 13.37 -2.01 3.70
N ASP A 120 13.24 -3.31 3.98
CA ASP A 120 12.45 -3.88 5.09
C ASP A 120 13.02 -3.46 6.47
N ILE A 121 12.91 -2.16 6.79
CA ILE A 121 13.51 -1.51 7.94
C ILE A 121 12.45 -1.49 9.05
N SER A 122 12.58 -2.42 9.99
CA SER A 122 11.80 -2.37 11.23
C SER A 122 12.39 -1.29 12.16
N GLY A 123 11.86 -0.07 12.11
CA GLY A 123 12.19 1.00 13.04
C GLY A 123 11.01 1.92 13.34
N PRO A 124 11.22 3.00 14.12
CA PRO A 124 10.17 3.92 14.54
C PRO A 124 9.88 4.95 13.43
N TYR A 125 9.51 4.46 12.26
CA TYR A 125 9.23 5.28 11.08
C TYR A 125 7.75 5.58 10.96
N ILE A 126 7.46 6.71 10.33
CA ILE A 126 6.11 7.12 9.94
C ILE A 126 6.20 7.51 8.47
N TYR A 127 5.54 6.71 7.63
CA TYR A 127 5.38 6.97 6.21
C TYR A 127 3.99 7.53 5.96
N VAL A 128 3.94 8.61 5.17
CA VAL A 128 2.70 9.25 4.75
C VAL A 128 2.67 9.21 3.24
N HIS A 129 1.60 8.67 2.67
CA HIS A 129 1.36 8.64 1.24
C HIS A 129 -0.02 9.23 0.96
N VAL A 130 -0.08 10.18 0.04
CA VAL A 130 -1.33 10.84 -0.36
C VAL A 130 -1.47 10.76 -1.86
N THR A 131 -2.62 10.31 -2.32
CA THR A 131 -3.04 10.38 -3.73
C THR A 131 -4.16 11.41 -3.88
N SER A 132 -4.10 12.26 -4.90
CA SER A 132 -5.18 13.21 -5.24
C SER A 132 -5.18 13.53 -6.74
N PRO A 133 -6.32 13.88 -7.36
CA PRO A 133 -6.36 14.45 -8.71
C PRO A 133 -5.60 15.77 -8.86
N SER A 134 -5.26 16.44 -7.76
CA SER A 134 -4.53 17.71 -7.73
C SER A 134 -3.16 17.55 -7.08
N ALA A 135 -2.11 17.86 -7.86
CA ALA A 135 -0.72 17.85 -7.39
C ALA A 135 -0.52 18.76 -6.16
N ALA A 136 -1.08 19.97 -6.18
CA ALA A 136 -0.95 20.92 -5.09
C ALA A 136 -1.65 20.45 -3.80
N GLU A 137 -2.82 19.82 -3.96
CA GLU A 137 -3.60 19.27 -2.86
C GLU A 137 -2.85 18.11 -2.20
N ALA A 138 -2.34 17.14 -2.97
CA ALA A 138 -1.57 16.02 -2.44
C ALA A 138 -0.40 16.51 -1.55
N ARG A 139 0.40 17.45 -2.06
CA ARG A 139 1.54 18.02 -1.30
C ARG A 139 1.10 18.75 -0.03
N THR A 140 -0.01 19.49 -0.12
CA THR A 140 -0.52 20.28 1.01
C THR A 140 -1.06 19.34 2.10
N ILE A 141 -1.76 18.28 1.73
CA ILE A 141 -2.25 17.27 2.69
C ILE A 141 -1.06 16.58 3.36
N VAL A 142 -0.03 16.14 2.62
CA VAL A 142 1.17 15.54 3.22
C VAL A 142 1.80 16.48 4.25
N GLY A 143 1.99 17.76 3.90
CA GLY A 143 2.55 18.76 4.82
C GLY A 143 1.68 19.00 6.06
N LYS A 144 0.35 18.97 5.91
CA LYS A 144 -0.60 19.07 7.03
C LYS A 144 -0.52 17.85 7.95
N VAL A 145 -0.45 16.64 7.39
CA VAL A 145 -0.30 15.39 8.15
C VAL A 145 1.01 15.41 8.93
N GLN A 146 2.12 15.75 8.28
CA GLN A 146 3.43 15.88 8.93
C GLN A 146 3.39 16.88 10.10
N LYS A 147 2.76 18.04 9.90
CA LYS A 147 2.56 19.01 10.98
C LYS A 147 1.71 18.43 12.11
N ARG A 148 0.62 17.74 11.80
CA ARG A 148 -0.25 17.11 12.80
C ARG A 148 0.47 16.04 13.62
N VAL A 149 1.33 15.22 12.99
CA VAL A 149 2.17 14.24 13.71
C VAL A 149 3.05 14.92 14.75
N ASN A 150 3.69 16.04 14.39
CA ASN A 150 4.51 16.82 15.32
C ASN A 150 3.68 17.42 16.47
N ASP A 151 2.51 17.98 16.15
CA ASP A 151 1.62 18.60 17.12
C ASP A 151 1.06 17.57 18.12
N GLU A 152 0.62 16.40 17.66
CA GLU A 152 0.12 15.30 18.51
C GLU A 152 1.23 14.72 19.40
N LEU A 153 2.42 14.49 18.84
CA LEU A 153 3.56 14.03 19.63
C LEU A 153 3.92 15.03 20.73
N MET A 154 3.93 16.32 20.42
CA MET A 154 4.21 17.36 21.42
C MET A 154 3.10 17.42 22.48
N LYS A 155 1.84 17.31 22.08
CA LYS A 155 0.68 17.30 22.96
C LYS A 155 0.75 16.14 23.96
N TRP A 156 0.94 14.91 23.49
CA TRP A 156 1.04 13.74 24.38
C TRP A 156 2.20 13.83 25.36
N GLN A 157 3.37 14.32 24.92
CA GLN A 157 4.52 14.48 25.81
C GLN A 157 4.25 15.50 26.92
N LYS A 158 3.51 16.58 26.62
CA LYS A 158 3.07 17.55 27.62
C LYS A 158 2.03 16.96 28.57
N GLU A 159 1.03 16.27 28.04
CA GLU A 159 -0.04 15.63 28.82
C GLU A 159 0.51 14.56 29.77
N LEU A 160 1.54 13.82 29.36
CA LEU A 160 2.23 12.83 30.19
C LEU A 160 3.26 13.43 31.15
N GLY A 161 3.42 14.75 31.18
CA GLY A 161 4.37 15.43 32.07
C GLY A 161 5.83 15.10 31.77
N ALA A 162 6.17 14.76 30.52
CA ALA A 162 7.55 14.50 30.15
C ALA A 162 8.39 15.78 30.31
N PRO A 163 9.63 15.68 30.81
CA PRO A 163 10.56 16.81 30.83
C PRO A 163 10.87 17.31 29.41
N PRO A 164 10.86 18.62 29.12
CA PRO A 164 11.11 19.14 27.76
C PRO A 164 12.45 18.73 27.16
N VAL A 165 13.47 18.48 27.99
CA VAL A 165 14.80 18.04 27.53
C VAL A 165 14.83 16.58 27.05
N THR A 166 13.83 15.78 27.40
CA THR A 166 13.69 14.37 27.01
C THR A 166 12.62 14.16 25.94
N TYR A 167 12.14 15.23 25.31
CA TYR A 167 11.16 15.12 24.23
C TYR A 167 11.73 14.33 23.04
N ILE A 168 10.93 13.39 22.56
CA ILE A 168 11.06 12.71 21.28
C ILE A 168 10.80 13.75 20.20
N THR A 169 11.64 13.73 19.18
CA THR A 169 11.56 14.59 18.01
C THR A 169 11.28 13.79 16.76
N VAL A 170 10.44 14.34 15.88
CA VAL A 170 10.25 13.81 14.52
C VAL A 170 11.36 14.40 13.65
N ALA A 171 12.18 13.54 13.07
CA ALA A 171 13.17 13.94 12.08
C ALA A 171 12.65 13.57 10.68
N ASP A 172 12.67 14.54 9.77
CA ASP A 172 12.31 14.29 8.37
C ASP A 172 13.48 13.60 7.68
N VAL A 173 13.28 12.33 7.33
CA VAL A 173 14.27 11.57 6.55
C VAL A 173 14.13 11.95 5.07
N VAL A 174 12.88 12.04 4.61
CA VAL A 174 12.52 12.50 3.28
C VAL A 174 11.43 13.56 3.43
N PRO A 175 11.70 14.83 3.09
CA PRO A 175 10.69 15.89 3.12
C PRO A 175 9.57 15.57 2.11
N PRO A 176 8.40 16.23 2.22
CA PRO A 176 7.29 16.03 1.28
C PRO A 176 7.76 16.07 -0.18
N SER A 177 7.63 14.95 -0.86
CA SER A 177 8.12 14.77 -2.23
C SER A 177 7.35 15.68 -3.19
N ALA A 178 8.01 16.04 -4.30
CA ALA A 178 7.32 16.70 -5.39
C ALA A 178 6.22 15.76 -5.91
N PRO A 179 4.98 16.25 -6.15
CA PRO A 179 3.90 15.41 -6.62
C PRO A 179 4.26 14.75 -7.95
N GLU A 180 4.20 13.43 -8.00
CA GLU A 180 4.45 12.64 -9.20
C GLU A 180 3.13 12.15 -9.78
N ALA A 181 2.98 12.21 -11.10
CA ALA A 181 1.78 11.71 -11.77
C ALA A 181 1.81 10.17 -11.78
N SER A 182 0.86 9.55 -11.09
CA SER A 182 0.64 8.11 -11.14
C SER A 182 -0.23 7.76 -12.34
N TYR A 183 0.30 6.92 -13.23
CA TYR A 183 -0.43 6.40 -14.38
C TYR A 183 -0.86 4.94 -14.20
N SER A 184 -0.54 4.32 -13.06
CA SER A 184 -0.82 2.90 -12.82
C SER A 184 -2.31 2.62 -12.95
N ASP A 185 -3.16 3.39 -12.26
CA ASP A 185 -4.61 3.17 -12.25
C ASP A 185 -5.22 3.41 -13.64
N LYS A 186 -4.72 4.40 -14.38
CA LYS A 186 -5.13 4.66 -15.76
C LYS A 186 -4.86 3.49 -16.68
N VAL A 187 -3.66 2.94 -16.60
CA VAL A 187 -3.25 1.82 -17.44
C VAL A 187 -4.04 0.56 -17.05
N GLN A 188 -4.26 0.33 -15.75
CA GLN A 188 -5.08 -0.79 -15.27
C GLN A 188 -6.52 -0.69 -15.77
N LEU A 189 -7.19 0.46 -15.59
CA LEU A 189 -8.57 0.67 -16.04
C LEU A 189 -8.69 0.59 -17.56
N ALA A 190 -7.77 1.18 -18.31
CA ALA A 190 -7.74 1.08 -19.76
C ALA A 190 -7.52 -0.37 -20.23
N GLY A 191 -6.65 -1.12 -19.54
CA GLY A 191 -6.42 -2.54 -19.78
C GLY A 191 -7.68 -3.38 -19.56
N VAL A 192 -8.34 -3.19 -18.41
CA VAL A 192 -9.60 -3.87 -18.08
C VAL A 192 -10.68 -3.55 -19.11
N ALA A 193 -10.85 -2.28 -19.47
CA ALA A 193 -11.81 -1.86 -20.49
C ALA A 193 -11.53 -2.49 -21.86
N THR A 194 -10.25 -2.58 -22.25
CA THR A 194 -9.82 -3.24 -23.49
C THR A 194 -10.22 -4.72 -23.48
N VAL A 195 -9.92 -5.45 -22.40
CA VAL A 195 -10.23 -6.88 -22.27
C VAL A 195 -11.74 -7.11 -22.26
N LEU A 196 -12.50 -6.32 -21.52
CA LEU A 196 -13.97 -6.44 -21.48
C LEU A 196 -14.60 -6.13 -22.84
N SER A 197 -14.11 -5.10 -23.55
CA SER A 197 -14.55 -4.78 -24.91
C SER A 197 -14.23 -5.92 -25.88
N PHE A 198 -13.05 -6.53 -25.76
CA PHE A 198 -12.65 -7.67 -26.57
C PHE A 198 -13.56 -8.89 -26.33
N VAL A 199 -13.77 -9.27 -25.07
CA VAL A 199 -14.66 -10.39 -24.72
C VAL A 199 -16.10 -10.11 -25.16
N GLY A 200 -16.59 -8.89 -24.94
CA GLY A 200 -17.94 -8.46 -25.31
C GLY A 200 -18.18 -8.52 -26.81
N THR A 201 -17.28 -7.97 -27.61
CA THR A 201 -17.39 -7.97 -29.07
C THR A 201 -17.33 -9.39 -29.66
N PHE A 202 -16.42 -10.23 -29.18
CA PHE A 202 -16.36 -11.64 -29.59
C PHE A 202 -17.62 -12.41 -29.20
N SER A 203 -18.17 -12.16 -28.01
CA SER A 203 -19.41 -12.78 -27.55
C SER A 203 -20.60 -12.41 -28.45
N ILE A 204 -20.70 -11.15 -28.85
CA ILE A 204 -21.74 -10.67 -29.78
C ILE A 204 -21.59 -11.34 -31.16
N VAL A 205 -20.37 -11.40 -31.71
CA VAL A 205 -20.11 -12.02 -33.01
C VAL A 205 -20.40 -13.52 -32.98
N TYR A 206 -19.99 -14.21 -31.90
CA TYR A 206 -20.29 -15.62 -31.70
C TYR A 206 -21.80 -15.86 -31.59
N ALA A 207 -22.51 -15.08 -30.78
CA ALA A 207 -23.97 -15.18 -30.64
C ALA A 207 -24.69 -14.94 -31.98
N ARG A 208 -24.25 -13.95 -32.77
CA ARG A 208 -24.81 -13.67 -34.11
C ARG A 208 -24.54 -14.81 -35.09
N THR A 209 -23.33 -15.37 -35.08
CA THR A 209 -22.96 -16.51 -35.93
C THR A 209 -23.77 -17.76 -35.57
N ARG A 210 -23.92 -18.04 -34.27
CA ARG A 210 -24.71 -19.17 -33.76
C ARG A 210 -26.19 -19.03 -34.09
N ARG A 211 -26.79 -17.83 -33.92
CA ARG A 211 -28.18 -17.56 -34.30
C ARG A 211 -28.41 -17.76 -35.80
N ARG A 212 -27.48 -17.31 -36.66
CA ARG A 212 -27.55 -17.56 -38.11
C ARG A 212 -27.44 -19.04 -38.46
N ALA A 213 -26.55 -19.78 -37.82
CA ALA A 213 -26.43 -21.22 -38.02
C ALA A 213 -27.70 -21.98 -37.61
N LEU A 214 -28.37 -21.58 -36.53
CA LEU A 214 -29.65 -22.15 -36.11
C LEU A 214 -30.79 -21.77 -37.06
N ALA A 215 -30.86 -20.53 -37.53
CA ALA A 215 -31.87 -20.10 -38.49
C ALA A 215 -31.73 -20.81 -39.85
N ALA A 216 -30.49 -21.09 -40.28
CA ALA A 216 -30.20 -21.85 -41.49
C ALA A 216 -30.56 -23.34 -41.39
N ARG A 217 -30.77 -23.85 -40.16
CA ARG A 217 -31.27 -25.21 -39.90
C ARG A 217 -32.79 -25.29 -39.80
N ARG A 218 -33.53 -24.23 -40.15
CA ARG A 218 -34.98 -24.37 -40.34
C ARG A 218 -35.20 -25.47 -41.38
N PRO A 219 -35.99 -26.51 -41.05
CA PRO A 219 -36.28 -27.56 -42.02
C PRO A 219 -36.86 -26.88 -43.25
N LEU A 220 -36.28 -27.17 -44.41
CA LEU A 220 -36.94 -26.88 -45.67
C LEU A 220 -38.35 -27.44 -45.55
N PRO A 221 -39.40 -26.68 -45.93
CA PRO A 221 -40.75 -27.21 -45.94
C PRO A 221 -40.69 -28.56 -46.63
N GLU A 222 -41.11 -29.59 -45.90
CA GLU A 222 -41.10 -30.97 -46.34
C GLU A 222 -41.59 -30.95 -47.79
N PRO A 223 -40.80 -31.47 -48.76
CA PRO A 223 -41.24 -31.45 -50.14
C PRO A 223 -42.60 -32.12 -50.12
N VAL A 224 -43.64 -31.36 -50.48
CA VAL A 224 -45.00 -31.87 -50.58
C VAL A 224 -44.87 -33.06 -51.51
N LEU A 225 -44.87 -34.26 -50.93
CA LEU A 225 -45.01 -35.49 -51.66
C LEU A 225 -46.38 -35.33 -52.30
N TRP A 226 -46.38 -34.93 -53.56
CA TRP A 226 -47.50 -35.14 -54.44
C TRP A 226 -47.81 -36.64 -54.28
N GLU A 227 -48.89 -36.97 -53.60
CA GLU A 227 -49.42 -38.32 -53.60
C GLU A 227 -49.68 -38.67 -55.08
N PRO A 228 -48.98 -39.64 -55.67
CA PRO A 228 -49.48 -40.25 -56.90
C PRO A 228 -50.79 -40.93 -56.52
N GLU A 229 -51.88 -40.28 -56.93
CA GLU A 229 -53.20 -40.87 -56.96
C GLU A 229 -53.11 -42.24 -57.66
N ALA A 230 -53.76 -43.21 -57.02
CA ALA A 230 -53.69 -44.63 -57.30
C ALA A 230 -53.79 -45.01 -58.79
N ALA A 231 -52.84 -45.82 -59.26
CA ALA A 231 -53.06 -46.81 -60.31
C ALA A 231 -52.65 -48.18 -59.75
N GLY A 232 -53.64 -49.04 -59.56
CA GLY A 232 -53.52 -50.28 -58.82
C GLY A 232 -52.74 -51.40 -59.52
N GLU A 233 -52.25 -52.27 -58.63
CA GLU A 233 -52.51 -53.72 -58.62
C GLU A 233 -51.63 -54.69 -59.45
N ALA A 234 -51.23 -55.73 -58.71
CA ALA A 234 -50.74 -57.05 -59.10
C ALA A 234 -49.28 -57.18 -59.59
N ALA A 235 -48.42 -57.73 -58.74
CA ALA A 235 -47.99 -59.13 -58.90
C ALA A 235 -47.03 -59.57 -57.76
N ALA A 236 -47.29 -60.78 -57.30
CA ALA A 236 -46.57 -61.52 -56.29
C ALA A 236 -45.12 -61.85 -56.67
N GLY A 237 -44.26 -62.03 -55.66
CA GLY A 237 -42.97 -62.72 -55.84
C GLY A 237 -41.89 -62.36 -54.81
N GLU A 238 -41.98 -62.93 -53.60
CA GLU A 238 -40.78 -63.32 -52.86
C GLU A 238 -40.05 -64.42 -53.66
N PRO A 239 -38.69 -64.47 -53.69
CA PRO A 239 -37.99 -65.00 -52.52
C PRO A 239 -36.62 -64.39 -52.21
N GLU A 240 -36.18 -64.71 -50.99
CA GLU A 240 -34.80 -64.85 -50.50
C GLU A 240 -33.65 -64.57 -51.50
N ARG A 241 -32.80 -63.62 -51.12
CA ARG A 241 -31.35 -63.77 -51.38
C ARG A 241 -30.52 -63.23 -50.22
N ARG A 242 -30.28 -64.13 -49.27
CA ARG A 242 -29.01 -64.24 -48.54
C ARG A 242 -27.86 -64.29 -49.56
N GLU A 243 -26.90 -63.37 -49.43
CA GLU A 243 -25.45 -63.57 -49.53
C GLU A 243 -24.76 -62.26 -49.89
N LEU A 244 -23.86 -61.82 -49.01
CA LEU A 244 -22.43 -61.57 -49.28
C LEU A 244 -21.82 -61.04 -47.97
N LEU A 245 -21.15 -61.91 -47.19
CA LEU A 245 -19.68 -62.08 -47.20
C LEU A 245 -18.97 -60.74 -46.91
N ARG A 246 -18.55 -60.42 -45.68
CA ARG A 246 -17.55 -61.07 -44.80
C ARG A 246 -16.13 -61.10 -45.39
N ILE A 247 -15.41 -59.97 -45.26
CA ILE A 247 -13.95 -59.85 -45.10
C ILE A 247 -13.78 -58.57 -44.25
N GLY A 248 -13.17 -58.49 -43.06
CA GLY A 248 -12.19 -59.33 -42.37
C GLY A 248 -11.02 -58.42 -41.96
N ARG A 249 -10.92 -58.01 -40.69
CA ARG A 249 -9.63 -57.79 -39.99
C ARG A 249 -9.77 -57.60 -38.47
N GLU A 250 -9.49 -58.71 -37.78
CA GLU A 250 -8.84 -58.94 -36.49
C GLU A 250 -9.03 -58.02 -35.26
N PRO A 251 -9.48 -58.62 -34.14
CA PRO A 251 -9.11 -58.23 -32.78
C PRO A 251 -7.96 -59.12 -32.27
N GLY A 252 -6.78 -58.52 -32.08
CA GLY A 252 -5.62 -59.16 -31.44
C GLY A 252 -5.41 -58.64 -30.02
N SER A 253 -5.63 -59.53 -29.05
CA SER A 253 -5.17 -59.49 -27.65
C SER A 253 -4.43 -60.83 -27.42
N PRO A 254 -3.62 -61.10 -26.38
CA PRO A 254 -2.93 -60.28 -25.38
C PRO A 254 -1.40 -60.57 -25.32
N GLY A 255 -0.61 -59.71 -24.66
CA GLY A 255 0.83 -59.92 -24.45
C GLY A 255 1.29 -59.46 -23.07
N LYS A 256 1.57 -60.44 -22.21
CA LYS A 256 2.12 -60.38 -20.85
C LYS A 256 3.64 -60.06 -20.91
N GLN A 257 4.22 -59.69 -19.75
CA GLN A 257 5.67 -59.51 -19.45
C GLN A 257 6.25 -58.16 -19.93
N GLU A 258 6.92 -57.33 -19.12
CA GLU A 258 7.88 -57.62 -18.04
C GLU A 258 8.03 -56.37 -17.12
N GLN A 259 8.07 -56.61 -15.80
CA GLN A 259 8.93 -55.84 -14.91
C GLN A 259 10.39 -56.10 -15.31
N PRO A 260 11.26 -55.08 -15.30
CA PRO A 260 12.15 -54.91 -14.16
C PRO A 260 12.20 -53.44 -13.70
N GLU A 261 12.06 -53.18 -12.41
CA GLU A 261 13.17 -53.00 -11.46
C GLU A 261 14.07 -51.78 -11.74
N SER A 262 14.06 -50.85 -10.77
CA SER A 262 15.25 -50.16 -10.26
C SER A 262 15.81 -48.96 -11.03
N ARG A 263 15.44 -47.73 -10.62
CA ARG A 263 16.38 -46.85 -9.87
C ARG A 263 15.74 -45.53 -9.36
N PRO A 264 16.31 -44.94 -8.29
CA PRO A 264 15.68 -43.91 -7.46
C PRO A 264 16.10 -42.46 -7.83
N ALA A 265 15.25 -41.53 -7.38
CA ALA A 265 15.41 -40.10 -7.03
C ALA A 265 16.69 -39.31 -7.44
N PRO A 266 16.48 -38.03 -7.75
CA PRO A 266 17.23 -36.96 -7.07
C PRO A 266 16.39 -36.28 -5.99
N ARG A 267 16.97 -36.25 -4.79
CA ARG A 267 16.49 -35.56 -3.59
C ARG A 267 16.51 -34.04 -3.80
N GLU A 268 15.40 -33.37 -3.51
CA GLU A 268 15.42 -31.97 -3.10
C GLU A 268 15.57 -31.89 -1.57
N PRO A 269 16.44 -31.02 -1.03
CA PRO A 269 16.79 -31.03 0.39
C PRO A 269 15.68 -30.45 1.26
N ALA A 270 15.04 -31.32 2.05
CA ALA A 270 14.29 -30.94 3.23
C ALA A 270 15.21 -30.21 4.22
N ARG A 271 14.89 -28.96 4.49
CA ARG A 271 15.50 -28.11 5.52
C ARG A 271 15.21 -28.73 6.90
N LYS A 272 16.28 -29.04 7.62
CA LYS A 272 16.25 -29.56 9.00
C LYS A 272 15.49 -28.59 9.91
N VAL A 273 14.38 -29.07 10.48
CA VAL A 273 13.83 -28.55 11.75
C VAL A 273 14.41 -29.44 12.85
N PRO A 274 15.14 -28.91 13.84
CA PRO A 274 15.48 -29.67 15.04
C PRO A 274 14.24 -29.73 15.94
N VAL A 275 13.68 -30.93 16.07
CA VAL A 275 12.83 -31.32 17.20
C VAL A 275 13.63 -32.32 18.02
N GLY A 276 13.85 -31.96 19.28
CA GLY A 276 14.40 -32.80 20.32
C GLY A 276 14.27 -32.04 21.64
N GLU A 277 13.19 -32.28 22.37
CA GLU A 277 13.28 -33.00 23.65
C GLU A 277 11.88 -33.26 24.21
N GLU A 278 11.73 -34.51 24.65
CA GLU A 278 10.55 -35.13 25.23
C GLU A 278 10.24 -34.56 26.61
N GLN A 279 8.96 -34.38 26.92
CA GLN A 279 8.48 -34.55 28.30
C GLN A 279 7.21 -35.41 28.32
N PRO A 280 7.08 -36.36 29.27
CA PRO A 280 6.06 -37.40 29.21
C PRO A 280 4.73 -36.89 29.77
N ARG A 281 3.64 -37.39 29.17
CA ARG A 281 2.31 -37.39 29.77
C ARG A 281 2.29 -38.36 30.95
N GLU A 282 1.87 -37.86 32.10
CA GLU A 282 1.30 -38.69 33.16
C GLU A 282 -0.14 -38.21 33.45
N THR A 283 -1.04 -39.19 33.49
CA THR A 283 -2.48 -39.04 33.63
C THR A 283 -2.82 -39.24 35.10
N ALA A 284 -3.60 -38.36 35.73
CA ALA A 284 -4.43 -38.75 36.86
C ALA A 284 -5.53 -37.72 37.16
N GLU A 285 -6.74 -38.24 37.26
CA GLU A 285 -7.91 -37.65 37.89
C GLU A 285 -7.61 -37.08 39.29
N GLN A 286 -8.22 -35.96 39.64
CA GLN A 286 -8.82 -35.84 40.97
C GLN A 286 -9.90 -34.76 41.04
N LYS A 287 -11.12 -35.27 41.20
CA LYS A 287 -12.35 -34.64 41.64
C LYS A 287 -12.27 -34.36 43.14
N THR A 288 -12.23 -33.10 43.57
CA THR A 288 -12.64 -32.72 44.94
C THR A 288 -13.21 -31.30 45.01
N THR A 289 -14.52 -31.25 45.22
CA THR A 289 -15.32 -30.24 45.93
C THR A 289 -14.60 -29.53 47.09
N ALA A 290 -14.73 -28.21 47.22
CA ALA A 290 -15.23 -27.54 48.44
C ALA A 290 -15.05 -25.99 48.41
N ARG A 291 -16.18 -25.29 48.61
CA ARG A 291 -16.42 -24.20 49.56
C ARG A 291 -15.56 -22.91 49.47
N PRO A 292 -16.15 -21.76 49.09
CA PRO A 292 -15.64 -20.45 49.49
C PRO A 292 -16.18 -20.11 50.89
N GLU A 293 -15.28 -19.93 51.87
CA GLU A 293 -15.60 -19.19 53.09
C GLU A 293 -15.28 -17.69 52.91
N PRO A 294 -16.11 -16.80 53.48
CA PRO A 294 -15.93 -15.36 53.39
C PRO A 294 -15.02 -14.88 54.52
N VAL A 295 -13.88 -14.28 54.18
CA VAL A 295 -13.11 -13.52 55.17
C VAL A 295 -13.64 -12.10 55.21
N ARG A 296 -14.22 -11.79 56.38
CA ARG A 296 -14.78 -10.51 56.79
C ARG A 296 -13.84 -9.91 57.83
N HIS A 297 -13.65 -8.59 57.73
CA HIS A 297 -13.13 -7.64 58.73
C HIS A 297 -11.61 -7.53 58.96
N GLU A 298 -11.06 -6.34 58.71
CA GLU A 298 -10.67 -5.33 59.73
C GLU A 298 -10.22 -4.05 58.98
N ALA A 299 -10.93 -2.93 59.05
CA ALA A 299 -10.98 -1.96 60.15
C ALA A 299 -9.64 -1.23 60.40
N ALA A 300 -9.65 0.06 60.01
CA ALA A 300 -8.98 1.18 60.65
C ALA A 300 -7.43 1.21 60.71
N ARG A 301 -6.84 2.04 59.84
CA ARG A 301 -5.83 3.00 60.31
C ARG A 301 -5.93 4.32 59.57
N GLN A 302 -6.47 5.30 60.28
CA GLN A 302 -6.36 6.72 59.99
C GLN A 302 -4.88 7.10 60.10
N GLU A 303 -4.26 7.50 58.99
CA GLU A 303 -3.06 8.33 59.04
C GLU A 303 -3.42 9.80 58.77
N LYS A 304 -2.85 10.61 59.64
CA LYS A 304 -3.05 12.03 59.86
C LYS A 304 -2.77 12.88 58.61
N PRO A 305 -3.49 14.00 58.40
CA PRO A 305 -3.08 15.03 57.46
C PRO A 305 -1.76 15.66 57.90
N GLN A 306 -0.72 15.57 57.07
CA GLN A 306 0.47 16.40 57.23
C GLN A 306 0.11 17.83 56.89
N GLN A 307 0.45 18.72 57.81
CA GLN A 307 0.23 20.16 57.73
C GLN A 307 0.97 20.77 56.51
N PRO A 308 0.43 21.86 55.92
CA PRO A 308 1.10 22.61 54.88
C PRO A 308 2.36 23.26 55.44
N ARG A 309 3.52 23.02 54.80
CA ARG A 309 4.70 23.85 55.01
C ARG A 309 4.44 25.22 54.38
N GLU A 310 4.38 26.24 55.24
CA GLU A 310 4.51 27.63 54.87
C GLU A 310 5.78 27.81 54.03
N SER A 311 5.59 28.22 52.78
CA SER A 311 6.67 28.72 51.94
C SER A 311 6.82 30.22 52.18
N PRO A 312 8.04 30.75 52.36
CA PRO A 312 8.28 32.18 52.55
C PRO A 312 7.80 32.99 51.35
N LYS A 313 7.14 34.12 51.64
CA LYS A 313 6.87 35.21 50.69
C LYS A 313 8.21 35.72 50.14
N GLU A 314 8.49 35.44 48.86
CA GLU A 314 9.42 36.25 48.08
C GLU A 314 8.66 37.41 47.44
N ASP A 315 9.14 38.61 47.72
CA ASP A 315 8.63 39.87 47.20
C ASP A 315 8.77 39.93 45.67
N PRO A 316 7.71 40.32 44.93
CA PRO A 316 7.81 40.55 43.50
C PRO A 316 8.57 41.85 43.26
N LYS A 317 9.80 41.73 42.78
CA LYS A 317 10.56 42.83 42.19
C LYS A 317 9.78 43.34 40.97
N LYS A 318 9.22 44.53 41.10
CA LYS A 318 8.66 45.33 40.00
C LYS A 318 9.76 45.51 38.94
N GLU A 319 9.62 44.85 37.81
CA GLU A 319 10.25 45.26 36.56
C GLU A 319 9.19 46.00 35.75
N ASP A 320 9.48 47.27 35.49
CA ASP A 320 8.67 48.17 34.69
C ASP A 320 8.49 47.62 33.27
N PRO A 321 7.26 47.44 32.77
CA PRO A 321 7.05 47.18 31.36
C PRO A 321 7.36 48.47 30.59
N LYS A 322 8.43 48.44 29.80
CA LYS A 322 8.70 49.39 28.72
C LYS A 322 7.45 49.44 27.82
N GLU A 323 6.83 50.61 27.77
CA GLU A 323 5.83 50.98 26.76
C GLU A 323 6.47 50.86 25.38
N GLU A 324 6.24 49.75 24.69
CA GLU A 324 6.32 49.71 23.23
C GLU A 324 4.95 50.10 22.70
N SER A 325 4.90 51.33 22.19
CA SER A 325 3.74 51.93 21.55
C SER A 325 3.27 51.07 20.37
N PRO A 326 1.96 50.81 20.21
CA PRO A 326 1.46 50.21 18.99
C PRO A 326 1.59 51.22 17.83
N VAL A 327 2.31 50.83 16.79
CA VAL A 327 2.26 51.51 15.49
C VAL A 327 0.87 51.24 14.91
N VAL A 328 -0.02 52.22 15.08
CA VAL A 328 -1.31 52.27 14.39
C VAL A 328 -1.03 52.62 12.93
N VAL A 329 -1.07 51.61 12.06
CA VAL A 329 -1.18 51.85 10.61
C VAL A 329 -2.66 52.09 10.33
N VAL A 330 -3.02 53.36 10.19
CA VAL A 330 -4.27 53.77 9.56
C VAL A 330 -4.13 53.45 8.07
N LEU A 331 -4.89 52.47 7.58
CA LEU A 331 -5.11 52.27 6.15
C LEU A 331 -6.42 52.98 5.80
N ASP A 332 -6.28 54.07 5.06
CA ASP A 332 -7.35 54.76 4.36
C ASP A 332 -8.10 53.79 3.44
N ASP A 333 -9.43 53.88 3.49
CA ASP A 333 -10.36 53.42 2.48
C ASP A 333 -10.08 54.17 1.18
N ASP A 334 -9.56 53.48 0.16
CA ASP A 334 -10.01 53.73 -1.21
C ASP A 334 -9.65 52.59 -2.15
N ASP A 335 -10.61 52.30 -3.03
CA ASP A 335 -10.60 51.27 -4.06
C ASP A 335 -9.32 51.31 -4.90
N THR A 336 -8.49 50.26 -4.84
CA THR A 336 -7.62 49.93 -5.98
C THR A 336 -7.25 48.45 -6.02
N GLN A 337 -7.48 47.85 -7.18
CA GLN A 337 -7.15 46.47 -7.50
C GLN A 337 -5.69 46.15 -7.19
N VAL A 338 -5.46 45.21 -6.27
CA VAL A 338 -4.13 44.70 -5.95
C VAL A 338 -3.68 43.75 -7.08
N PHE A 339 -2.93 44.29 -8.03
CA PHE A 339 -1.95 43.51 -8.78
C PHE A 339 -0.84 43.13 -7.81
N MET A 340 -0.77 41.85 -7.41
CA MET A 340 0.41 41.33 -6.74
C MET A 340 1.60 41.35 -7.71
N ALA A 341 2.38 42.43 -7.66
CA ALA A 341 3.74 42.43 -8.18
C ALA A 341 4.60 41.54 -7.27
N VAL A 342 4.88 40.32 -7.74
CA VAL A 342 5.85 39.43 -7.12
C VAL A 342 7.23 40.09 -7.22
N LYS A 343 7.66 40.73 -6.14
CA LYS A 343 9.01 41.27 -6.00
C LYS A 343 9.96 40.07 -5.92
N SER A 344 10.63 39.78 -7.03
CA SER A 344 11.68 38.78 -7.12
C SER A 344 12.76 39.11 -6.08
N TYR A 345 12.83 38.33 -5.01
CA TYR A 345 13.99 38.35 -4.12
C TYR A 345 15.14 37.66 -4.86
N GLU A 346 16.08 38.46 -5.37
CA GLU A 346 17.38 37.97 -5.78
C GLU A 346 18.08 37.40 -4.54
N ILE A 347 18.27 36.08 -4.53
CA ILE A 347 19.09 35.38 -3.56
C ILE A 347 20.55 35.84 -3.80
N PRO A 348 21.23 36.46 -2.81
CA PRO A 348 22.63 36.80 -2.95
C PRO A 348 23.44 35.51 -3.15
N ARG A 349 24.07 35.39 -4.33
CA ARG A 349 25.00 34.29 -4.61
C ARG A 349 26.16 34.39 -3.63
N ASN A 350 26.24 33.40 -2.75
CA ASN A 350 27.33 33.23 -1.81
C ASN A 350 28.63 33.02 -2.61
N ARG A 351 29.45 34.08 -2.69
CA ARG A 351 30.77 34.05 -3.34
C ARG A 351 31.72 33.32 -2.37
N PRO A 352 32.38 32.22 -2.77
CA PRO A 352 33.37 31.59 -1.90
C PRO A 352 34.51 32.58 -1.62
N PRO A 353 35.07 32.59 -0.39
CA PRO A 353 36.20 33.44 -0.06
C PRO A 353 37.39 33.10 -0.96
N GLY A 354 37.99 34.15 -1.52
CA GLY A 354 39.13 34.04 -2.42
C GLY A 354 40.31 33.35 -1.75
N ASN A 355 40.91 32.40 -2.47
CA ASN A 355 42.25 31.90 -2.20
C ASN A 355 43.21 33.10 -2.26
N GLY A 356 43.77 33.44 -1.10
CA GLY A 356 44.90 34.33 -1.01
C GLY A 356 46.12 33.72 -1.67
N ASP A 357 46.76 34.52 -2.51
CA ASP A 357 48.21 34.68 -2.63
C ASP A 357 49.07 33.45 -2.37
N GLU A 358 49.29 32.68 -3.42
CA GLU A 358 50.33 31.66 -3.51
C GLU A 358 51.63 32.35 -4.00
N PRO A 359 52.68 32.49 -3.17
CA PRO A 359 53.95 33.03 -3.64
C PRO A 359 54.70 32.00 -4.49
N ALA A 360 55.15 32.47 -5.65
CA ALA A 360 56.01 31.77 -6.58
C ALA A 360 57.26 31.19 -5.89
N HIS A 361 57.32 29.86 -5.78
CA HIS A 361 58.57 29.15 -5.54
C HIS A 361 59.16 28.65 -6.85
N ALA A 362 60.15 29.41 -7.30
CA ALA A 362 61.10 29.01 -8.32
C ALA A 362 62.02 27.88 -7.80
N GLY A 363 62.20 26.86 -8.65
CA GLY A 363 63.46 26.14 -8.83
C GLY A 363 63.82 25.06 -7.79
N LYS A 364 63.92 23.81 -8.25
CA LYS A 364 65.23 23.19 -8.53
C LYS A 364 65.09 21.79 -9.13
N GLU A 365 65.94 21.57 -10.13
CA GLU A 365 66.29 20.30 -10.76
C GLU A 365 66.86 19.28 -9.76
N GLY A 366 66.63 18.00 -10.05
CA GLY A 366 67.37 16.86 -9.48
C GLY A 366 66.74 15.53 -9.95
N LYS A 367 67.23 14.94 -11.04
CA LYS A 367 68.14 13.77 -11.08
C LYS A 367 67.61 12.59 -10.25
N ASN A 368 67.03 11.56 -10.88
CA ASN A 368 67.68 10.33 -11.40
C ASN A 368 68.02 9.29 -10.30
N TRP A 369 68.16 8.01 -10.71
CA TRP A 369 68.35 6.75 -9.94
C TRP A 369 67.01 6.07 -9.58
N GLN A 370 66.54 4.99 -10.21
CA GLN A 370 67.14 3.68 -10.55
C GLN A 370 67.87 3.01 -9.38
N GLY A 371 67.25 1.94 -8.88
CA GLY A 371 67.72 0.96 -7.91
C GLY A 371 66.65 -0.10 -7.76
#